data_AF-A0A285SQG6-F1
#
_entry.id   AF-A0A285SQG6-F1
#
_cell.length_a   1.000
_cell.length_b   1.000
_cell.length_c   1.000
_cell.angle_alpha   90.00
_cell.angle_beta   90.00
_cell.angle_gamma   90.00
#
_symmetry.space_group_name_H-M   'P 1'
#
loop_
_entity.id
_entity.type
_entity.pdbx_description
1 polymer ?
#
loop_
_entity_poly.entity_id
_entity_poly.type
_entity_poly.pdbx_seq_one_letter_code
_entity_poly.pdbx_strand_id
1 'polypeptide(L)'
;MLRKIIALYRVSILIWCALILASTVLGGLAFVIEGATPQERWSGVGMILGGTFFTVFVAGSFALAFDNNAHLRKIAEGLEKD
;
A
#
# COMPACT_ATOMS: atom_id res chain seq x y z
N MET A 1 -10.91 2.26 23.79
CA MET A 1 -10.66 3.22 22.69
C MET A 1 -9.54 2.80 21.76
N LEU A 2 -8.39 2.32 22.26
CA LEU A 2 -7.20 1.97 21.45
C LEU A 2 -7.46 1.03 20.26
N ARG A 3 -8.26 -0.05 20.43
CA ARG A 3 -8.60 -0.98 19.33
C ARG A 3 -9.34 -0.29 18.17
N LYS A 4 -10.22 0.67 18.45
CA LYS A 4 -10.96 1.43 17.43
C LYS A 4 -10.03 2.36 16.66
N ILE A 5 -9.07 2.97 17.34
CA ILE A 5 -8.04 3.83 16.73
C ILE A 5 -7.16 3.01 15.78
N ILE A 6 -6.68 1.84 16.22
CA ILE A 6 -5.88 0.95 15.36
C ILE A 6 -6.67 0.50 14.13
N ALA A 7 -7.95 0.15 14.28
CA ALA A 7 -8.81 -0.21 13.15
C ALA A 7 -8.98 0.96 12.17
N LEU A 8 -9.19 2.18 12.68
CA LEU A 8 -9.29 3.38 11.86
C LEU A 8 -7.99 3.63 11.06
N TYR A 9 -6.82 3.52 11.70
CA TYR A 9 -5.53 3.66 11.02
C TYR A 9 -5.35 2.62 9.91
N ARG A 10 -5.71 1.36 10.15
CA ARG A 10 -5.66 0.30 9.14
C ARG A 10 -6.51 0.64 7.92
N VAL A 11 -7.76 1.05 8.15
CA VAL A 11 -8.69 1.43 7.07
C VAL A 11 -8.16 2.64 6.30
N SER A 12 -7.69 3.67 7.01
CA SER A 12 -7.13 4.87 6.36
C SER A 12 -5.92 4.56 5.48
N ILE A 13 -5.00 3.70 5.94
CA ILE A 13 -3.83 3.29 5.15
C ILE A 13 -4.26 2.54 3.89
N LEU A 14 -5.21 1.61 4.00
CA LEU A 14 -5.72 0.86 2.84
C LEU A 14 -6.39 1.78 1.82
N ILE A 15 -7.14 2.79 2.28
CA ILE A 15 -7.73 3.81 1.41
C ILE A 15 -6.63 4.59 0.67
N TRP A 16 -5.58 5.03 1.38
CA TRP A 16 -4.45 5.72 0.74
C TRP A 16 -3.74 4.86 -0.29
N CYS A 17 -3.46 3.59 0.04
CA CYS A 17 -2.87 2.65 -0.92
C CYS A 17 -3.76 2.48 -2.16
N ALA A 18 -5.08 2.34 -1.99
CA ALA A 18 -6.01 2.21 -3.10
C ALA A 18 -6.05 3.48 -3.98
N LEU A 19 -6.02 4.67 -3.37
CA LEU A 19 -5.99 5.94 -4.11
C LEU A 19 -4.69 6.11 -4.90
N ILE A 20 -3.55 5.75 -4.31
CA ILE A 20 -2.25 5.78 -5.00
C ILE A 20 -2.24 4.79 -6.17
N LEU A 21 -2.75 3.57 -5.97
CA LEU A 21 -2.86 2.59 -7.05
C LEU A 21 -3.76 3.09 -8.17
N ALA A 22 -4.95 3.60 -7.85
CA ALA A 22 -5.88 4.10 -8.85
C ALA A 22 -5.28 5.28 -9.64
N SER A 23 -4.65 6.23 -8.95
CA SER A 23 -4.04 7.40 -9.61
C SER A 23 -2.85 7.03 -10.49
N THR A 24 -1.99 6.11 -10.05
CA THR A 24 -0.85 5.65 -10.85
C THR A 24 -1.27 4.82 -12.05
N VAL A 25 -2.30 3.97 -11.91
CA VAL A 25 -2.85 3.19 -13.02
C VAL A 25 -3.56 4.10 -14.03
N LEU A 26 -4.48 4.96 -13.59
CA LEU A 26 -5.22 5.86 -14.48
C LEU A 26 -4.32 6.89 -15.15
N GLY A 27 -3.43 7.51 -14.38
CA GLY A 27 -2.44 8.46 -14.91
C GLY A 27 -1.50 7.77 -15.89
N GLY A 28 -0.96 6.62 -15.54
CA GLY A 28 -0.08 5.85 -16.42
C GLY A 28 -0.78 5.42 -17.72
N LEU A 29 -2.05 4.99 -17.66
CA LEU A 29 -2.85 4.67 -18.84
C LEU A 29 -3.04 5.88 -19.76
N ALA A 30 -3.28 7.07 -19.20
CA ALA A 30 -3.37 8.30 -19.99
C ALA A 30 -2.08 8.57 -20.77
N PHE A 31 -0.91 8.44 -20.13
CA PHE A 31 0.38 8.58 -20.81
C PHE A 31 0.64 7.49 -21.87
N VAL A 32 0.20 6.25 -21.63
CA VAL A 32 0.33 5.15 -22.60
C VAL A 32 -0.51 5.39 -23.85
N ILE A 33 -1.74 5.89 -23.68
CA ILE A 33 -2.71 6.07 -24.77
C ILE A 33 -2.44 7.38 -25.53
N GLU A 34 -2.28 8.48 -24.81
CA GLU A 34 -2.22 9.83 -25.38
C GLU A 34 -0.78 10.32 -25.64
N GLY A 35 0.23 9.61 -25.14
CA GLY A 35 1.63 9.99 -25.32
C GLY A 35 2.01 10.16 -26.80
N ALA A 36 2.58 11.32 -27.13
CA ALA A 36 2.95 11.69 -28.49
C ALA A 36 4.27 11.01 -28.91
N THR A 37 5.15 10.75 -27.94
CA THR A 37 6.43 10.09 -28.18
C THR A 37 6.45 8.67 -27.59
N PRO A 38 7.27 7.75 -28.15
CA PRO A 38 7.47 6.44 -27.55
C PRO A 38 7.95 6.51 -26.10
N GLN A 39 8.77 7.52 -25.78
CA GLN A 39 9.33 7.68 -24.44
C GLN A 39 8.28 8.06 -23.40
N GLU A 40 7.33 8.94 -23.73
CA GLU A 40 6.19 9.27 -22.86
C GLU A 40 5.32 8.05 -22.57
N ARG A 41 5.05 7.22 -23.59
CA ARG A 41 4.28 5.98 -23.41
C ARG A 41 4.99 5.01 -22.50
N TRP A 42 6.31 4.86 -22.65
CA TRP A 42 7.14 4.05 -21.74
C TRP A 42 7.15 4.59 -20.32
N SER A 43 7.19 5.92 -20.13
CA SER A 43 7.02 6.53 -18.81
C SER A 43 5.65 6.18 -18.21
N GLY A 44 4.58 6.16 -19.01
CA GLY A 44 3.26 5.69 -18.58
C GLY A 44 3.27 4.24 -18.09
N VAL A 45 3.90 3.32 -18.84
CA VAL A 45 4.09 1.92 -18.40
C VAL A 45 4.88 1.86 -17.09
N GLY A 46 5.95 2.64 -16.98
CA GLY A 46 6.76 2.73 -15.76
C GLY A 46 5.96 3.22 -14.55
N MET A 47 5.06 4.19 -14.75
CA MET A 47 4.18 4.70 -13.71
C MET A 47 3.19 3.65 -13.22
N ILE A 48 2.60 2.85 -14.12
CA ILE A 48 1.69 1.76 -13.77
C ILE A 48 2.43 0.70 -12.94
N LEU A 49 3.57 0.21 -13.45
CA LEU A 49 4.32 -0.86 -12.79
C LEU A 49 4.92 -0.39 -11.46
N GLY A 50 5.53 0.80 -11.44
CA GLY A 50 6.11 1.40 -10.24
C GLY A 50 5.05 1.70 -9.19
N GLY A 51 3.91 2.27 -9.58
CA GLY A 51 2.79 2.54 -8.68
C GLY A 51 2.16 1.28 -8.10
N THR A 52 2.01 0.23 -8.92
CA THR A 52 1.53 -1.09 -8.46
C THR A 52 2.50 -1.70 -7.45
N PHE A 53 3.80 -1.73 -7.79
CA PHE A 53 4.83 -2.25 -6.89
C PHE A 53 4.88 -1.49 -5.57
N PHE A 54 4.91 -0.15 -5.62
CA PHE A 54 4.95 0.69 -4.43
C PHE A 54 3.74 0.47 -3.53
N THR A 55 2.54 0.38 -4.11
CA THR A 55 1.30 0.13 -3.36
C THR A 55 1.37 -1.20 -2.61
N VAL A 56 1.76 -2.28 -3.30
CA VAL A 56 1.88 -3.61 -2.69
C VAL A 56 2.93 -3.60 -1.58
N PHE A 57 4.09 -2.98 -1.84
CA PHE A 57 5.16 -2.89 -0.87
C PHE A 57 4.75 -2.15 0.41
N VAL A 58 4.08 -1.00 0.27
CA VAL A 58 3.61 -0.21 1.42
C VAL A 58 2.53 -0.97 2.18
N ALA A 59 1.52 -1.49 1.48
CA ALA A 59 0.43 -2.25 2.10
C ALA A 59 0.96 -3.48 2.85
N GLY A 60 1.88 -4.24 2.24
CA GLY A 60 2.53 -5.40 2.86
C GLY A 60 3.37 -5.02 4.08
N SER A 61 4.16 -3.95 3.99
CA SER A 61 4.98 -3.46 5.11
C SER A 61 4.13 -3.08 6.32
N PHE A 62 3.00 -2.40 6.09
CA PHE A 62 2.06 -2.08 7.17
C PHE A 62 1.37 -3.32 7.74
N ALA A 63 0.97 -4.27 6.91
CA ALA A 63 0.39 -5.53 7.37
C ALA A 63 1.35 -6.28 8.31
N LEU A 64 2.61 -6.43 7.91
CA LEU A 64 3.66 -7.04 8.74
C LEU A 64 3.89 -6.28 10.05
N ALA A 65 3.93 -4.94 10.00
CA ALA A 65 4.09 -4.13 11.21
C ALA A 65 2.93 -4.31 12.20
N PHE A 66 1.70 -4.49 11.71
CA PHE A 66 0.55 -4.77 12.57
C PHE A 66 0.60 -6.17 13.18
N ASP A 67 1.00 -7.18 12.43
CA ASP A 67 1.13 -8.55 12.93
C ASP A 67 2.27 -8.67 13.94
N ASN A 68 3.42 -8.05 13.67
CA ASN A 68 4.54 -8.00 14.60
C ASN A 68 4.15 -7.31 15.91
N ASN A 69 3.43 -6.18 15.85
CA ASN A 69 2.94 -5.52 17.06
C ASN A 69 1.95 -6.38 17.85
N ALA A 70 1.09 -7.14 17.18
CA ALA A 70 0.17 -8.06 17.84
C ALA A 70 0.92 -9.22 18.53
N HIS A 71 1.96 -9.76 17.89
CA HIS A 71 2.79 -10.82 18.44
C HIS A 71 3.64 -10.33 19.63
N LEU A 72 4.32 -9.20 19.51
CA LEU A 72 5.07 -8.57 20.62
C LEU A 72 4.18 -8.28 21.82
N ARG A 73 2.93 -7.89 21.58
CA ARG A 73 1.96 -7.68 22.66
C ARG A 73 1.61 -8.99 23.38
N LYS A 74 1.45 -10.11 22.66
CA LYS A 74 1.20 -11.43 23.27
C LYS A 74 2.38 -11.87 24.14
N ILE A 75 3.60 -11.66 23.66
CA ILE A 75 4.84 -11.91 24.41
C ILE A 75 4.86 -11.06 25.69
N ALA A 76 4.60 -9.76 25.58
CA ALA A 76 4.61 -8.83 26.71
C ALA A 76 3.51 -9.13 27.74
N GLU A 77 2.34 -9.60 27.31
CA GLU A 77 1.24 -10.02 28.19
C GLU A 77 1.48 -11.42 28.81
N GLY A 78 2.60 -12.09 28.48
CA GLY A 78 2.93 -13.43 28.97
C GLY A 78 1.98 -14.52 28.50
N LEU A 79 1.18 -14.22 27.47
CA LEU A 79 0.18 -15.11 26.88
C LEU A 79 0.80 -16.06 25.85
N GLU A 80 2.07 -15.85 25.49
CA GLU A 80 2.87 -16.81 24.73
C GLU A 80 3.59 -17.74 25.71
N LYS A 81 2.79 -18.57 26.39
CA LYS A 81 3.26 -19.77 27.09
C LYS A 81 2.33 -20.90 26.70
N ASP A 82 2.74 -21.61 25.66
CA ASP A 82 2.64 -23.06 25.41
C ASP A 82 2.81 -23.36 23.91
#